data_AF-A0A1E8EX48-F1
#
_entry.id   AF-A0A1E8EX48-F1
#
_cell.length_a   1.000
_cell.length_b   1.000
_cell.length_c   1.000
_cell.angle_alpha   90.00
_cell.angle_beta   90.00
_cell.angle_gamma   90.00
#
_symmetry.space_group_name_H-M   'P 1'
#
loop_
_entity.id
_entity.type
_entity.pdbx_description
1 polymer ?
#
loop_
_entity_poly.entity_id
_entity_poly.type
_entity_poly.pdbx_seq_one_letter_code
_entity_poly.pdbx_strand_id
1 'polypeptide(L)'
;MSKVKNAGDIWVPTKEVASKILSIQIENSINEVQVNLNNKSFYEHALINKSAECVVKIAPELKGTIILDDYIRKLPLDKTEFIYNSVYSKTGGVLNLFNPEIKEDMDEILKNLIKDKCDKNKAIEQWKKVKSEFWSGLTPELVWAGGGKVENLLLVDFNKQLTLIMENRQFYTKGSAIIAAIEVLRAWQVTPREEFDNKTPMEIIIEERKEIYNKKIELIKSMNIESDF
;
A
#
# COMPACT_ATOMS: atom_id res chain seq x y z
N MET A 1 40.09 7.68 6.77
CA MET A 1 40.09 7.48 8.24
C MET A 1 38.75 6.88 8.65
N SER A 2 38.83 5.80 9.44
CA SER A 2 37.78 5.03 10.13
C SER A 2 36.38 4.90 9.50
N LYS A 3 36.13 3.72 8.92
CA LYS A 3 34.80 3.15 8.72
C LYS A 3 34.12 2.94 10.09
N VAL A 4 32.95 3.54 10.27
CA VAL A 4 31.95 3.04 11.22
C VAL A 4 31.02 2.13 10.41
N LYS A 5 31.06 0.82 10.70
CA LYS A 5 30.07 -0.14 10.20
C LYS A 5 28.83 -0.03 11.08
N ASN A 6 27.71 0.40 10.51
CA ASN A 6 26.40 0.02 11.03
C ASN A 6 25.85 -1.08 10.11
N ALA A 7 25.70 -2.29 10.63
CA ALA A 7 24.76 -3.23 10.03
C ALA A 7 23.36 -2.66 10.32
N GLY A 8 22.66 -2.13 9.31
CA GLY A 8 21.27 -1.66 9.51
C GLY A 8 20.74 -0.55 8.60
N ASP A 9 21.57 0.13 7.81
CA ASP A 9 21.07 1.24 6.97
C ASP A 9 20.44 0.69 5.67
N ILE A 10 19.13 0.93 5.49
CA ILE A 10 18.41 0.61 4.25
C ILE A 10 18.87 1.58 3.16
N TRP A 11 19.28 1.05 2.00
CA TRP A 11 19.55 1.87 0.83
C TRP A 11 18.24 2.34 0.20
N VAL A 12 18.09 3.65 0.03
CA VAL A 12 16.96 4.28 -0.66
C VAL A 12 17.47 5.30 -1.67
N PRO A 13 16.91 5.36 -2.89
CA PRO A 13 17.42 6.27 -3.92
C PRO A 13 17.08 7.74 -3.63
N THR A 14 15.96 8.00 -2.94
CA THR A 14 15.51 9.35 -2.60
C THR A 14 14.74 9.40 -1.27
N LYS A 15 14.53 10.63 -0.75
CA LYS A 15 13.73 10.85 0.47
C LYS A 15 12.25 10.55 0.26
N GLU A 16 11.74 10.81 -0.94
CA GLU A 16 10.35 10.54 -1.32
C GLU A 16 10.07 9.03 -1.25
N VAL A 17 11.02 8.19 -1.69
CA VAL A 17 10.92 6.74 -1.55
C VAL A 17 10.94 6.33 -0.08
N ALA A 18 11.82 6.92 0.75
CA ALA A 18 11.82 6.63 2.19
C ALA A 18 10.48 6.97 2.87
N SER A 19 9.89 8.12 2.56
CA SER A 19 8.54 8.48 3.04
C SER A 19 7.47 7.53 2.52
N LYS A 20 7.60 7.04 1.28
CA LYS A 20 6.67 6.06 0.71
C LYS A 20 6.79 4.69 1.39
N ILE A 21 7.99 4.24 1.76
CA ILE A 21 8.20 3.03 2.56
C ILE A 21 7.42 3.13 3.87
N LEU A 22 7.59 4.23 4.63
CA LEU A 22 6.86 4.45 5.88
C LEU A 22 5.35 4.44 5.65
N SER A 23 4.88 5.12 4.60
CA SER A 23 3.45 5.15 4.26
C SER A 23 2.89 3.77 3.93
N ILE A 24 3.63 2.93 3.20
CA ILE A 24 3.25 1.54 2.90
C ILE A 24 3.18 0.73 4.20
N GLN A 25 4.16 0.88 5.10
CA GLN A 25 4.18 0.17 6.38
C GLN A 25 2.94 0.51 7.24
N ILE A 26 2.53 1.78 7.25
CA ILE A 26 1.32 2.24 7.94
C ILE A 26 0.05 1.67 7.27
N GLU A 27 -0.05 1.72 5.94
CA GLU A 27 -1.19 1.13 5.21
C GLU A 27 -1.33 -0.37 5.50
N ASN A 28 -0.21 -1.08 5.53
CA ASN A 28 -0.16 -2.51 5.82
C ASN A 28 -0.55 -2.82 7.26
N SER A 29 -0.02 -2.06 8.24
CA SER A 29 -0.32 -2.29 9.66
C SER A 29 -1.77 -1.97 10.01
N ILE A 30 -2.42 -1.05 9.28
CA ILE A 30 -3.84 -0.74 9.45
C ILE A 30 -4.73 -1.97 9.23
N ASN A 31 -4.31 -2.89 8.36
CA ASN A 31 -5.02 -4.12 8.03
C ASN A 31 -4.54 -5.33 8.86
N GLU A 32 -3.51 -5.18 9.70
CA GLU A 32 -2.99 -6.28 10.53
C GLU A 32 -3.88 -6.50 11.77
N VAL A 33 -4.26 -7.76 12.00
CA VAL A 33 -5.07 -8.16 13.15
C VAL A 33 -4.28 -8.03 14.44
N GLN A 34 -4.84 -7.32 15.41
CA GLN A 34 -4.24 -7.11 16.73
C GLN A 34 -4.97 -7.91 17.80
N VAL A 35 -4.24 -8.76 18.53
CA VAL A 35 -4.78 -9.56 19.64
C VAL A 35 -5.41 -8.64 20.70
N ASN A 36 -4.75 -7.54 21.02
CA ASN A 36 -5.17 -6.54 22.02
C ASN A 36 -6.39 -5.69 21.57
N LEU A 37 -6.87 -5.88 20.33
CA LEU A 37 -8.09 -5.27 19.79
C LEU A 37 -9.20 -6.32 19.57
N ASN A 38 -9.19 -7.41 20.34
CA ASN A 38 -10.14 -8.52 20.21
C ASN A 38 -10.10 -9.15 18.80
N ASN A 39 -8.87 -9.41 18.32
CA ASN A 39 -8.60 -9.94 16.98
C ASN A 39 -9.21 -9.09 15.85
N LYS A 40 -9.20 -7.77 16.01
CA LYS A 40 -9.53 -6.80 14.96
C LYS A 40 -8.27 -6.07 14.51
N SER A 41 -8.27 -5.67 13.25
CA SER A 41 -7.33 -4.70 12.70
C SER A 41 -7.64 -3.27 13.16
N PHE A 42 -6.71 -2.33 12.94
CA PHE A 42 -6.98 -0.92 13.18
C PHE A 42 -8.11 -0.41 12.28
N TYR A 43 -8.18 -0.87 11.03
CA TYR A 43 -9.28 -0.54 10.11
C TYR A 43 -10.63 -0.91 10.71
N GLU A 44 -10.80 -2.18 11.09
CA GLU A 44 -12.08 -2.69 11.62
C GLU A 44 -12.44 -2.00 12.95
N HIS A 45 -11.45 -1.84 13.84
CA HIS A 45 -11.68 -1.19 15.12
C HIS A 45 -12.05 0.28 14.95
N ALA A 46 -11.37 1.01 14.06
CA ALA A 46 -11.66 2.42 13.79
C ALA A 46 -13.03 2.59 13.13
N LEU A 47 -13.40 1.70 12.21
CA LEU A 47 -14.70 1.73 11.54
C LEU A 47 -15.85 1.50 12.53
N ILE A 48 -15.74 0.48 13.38
CA ILE A 48 -16.77 0.11 14.37
C ILE A 48 -16.95 1.20 15.42
N ASN A 49 -15.84 1.73 15.94
CA ASN A 49 -15.86 2.67 17.06
C ASN A 49 -15.84 4.14 16.62
N LYS A 50 -15.69 4.41 15.31
CA LYS A 50 -15.53 5.75 14.73
C LYS A 50 -14.40 6.55 15.41
N SER A 51 -13.28 5.89 15.70
CA SER A 51 -12.20 6.44 16.52
C SER A 51 -10.83 5.86 16.17
N ALA A 52 -9.80 6.71 16.19
CA ALA A 52 -8.41 6.33 16.01
C ALA A 52 -7.68 5.96 17.31
N GLU A 53 -8.36 5.97 18.47
CA GLU A 53 -7.75 5.68 19.78
C GLU A 53 -7.05 4.32 19.84
N CYS A 54 -7.49 3.36 19.01
CA CYS A 54 -6.84 2.05 18.88
C CYS A 54 -5.34 2.15 18.54
N VAL A 55 -4.93 3.15 17.75
CA VAL A 55 -3.52 3.32 17.37
C VAL A 55 -2.67 3.65 18.59
N VAL A 56 -3.09 4.65 19.39
CA VAL A 56 -2.37 5.06 20.61
C VAL A 56 -2.45 3.98 21.69
N LYS A 57 -3.53 3.19 21.73
CA LYS A 57 -3.66 2.04 22.65
C LYS A 57 -2.63 0.96 22.37
N ILE A 58 -2.32 0.70 21.10
CA ILE A 58 -1.36 -0.34 20.69
C ILE A 58 0.08 0.18 20.64
N ALA A 59 0.27 1.43 20.20
CA ALA A 59 1.57 2.08 20.10
C ALA A 59 1.54 3.46 20.81
N PRO A 60 1.58 3.48 22.16
CA PRO A 60 1.53 4.73 22.94
C PRO A 60 2.65 5.71 22.60
N GLU A 61 3.80 5.21 22.15
CA GLU A 61 4.98 5.97 21.73
C GLU A 61 4.72 6.87 20.52
N LEU A 62 3.68 6.59 19.72
CA LEU A 62 3.31 7.43 18.58
C LEU A 62 2.58 8.71 19.01
N LYS A 63 2.16 8.82 20.27
CA LYS A 63 1.41 9.98 20.77
C LYS A 63 2.22 11.27 20.60
N GLY A 64 1.65 12.22 19.86
CA GLY A 64 2.29 13.52 19.58
C GLY A 64 3.35 13.48 18.47
N THR A 65 3.45 12.37 17.73
CA THR A 65 4.34 12.25 16.57
C THR A 65 3.58 12.44 15.27
N ILE A 66 4.27 12.89 14.22
CA ILE A 66 3.70 13.00 12.87
C ILE A 66 3.26 11.63 12.29
N ILE A 67 3.83 10.54 12.79
CA ILE A 67 3.46 9.18 12.38
C ILE A 67 2.02 8.88 12.81
N LEU A 68 1.58 9.35 13.98
CA LEU A 68 0.18 9.19 14.39
C LEU A 68 -0.78 9.92 13.44
N ASP A 69 -0.40 11.11 12.97
CA ASP A 69 -1.20 11.85 11.99
C ASP A 69 -1.32 11.08 10.66
N ASP A 70 -0.25 10.39 10.25
CA ASP A 70 -0.27 9.51 9.07
C ASP A 70 -1.22 8.32 9.24
N TYR A 71 -1.25 7.70 10.43
CA TYR A 71 -2.24 6.66 10.76
C TYR A 71 -3.66 7.21 10.67
N ILE A 72 -3.94 8.32 11.35
CA ILE A 72 -5.29 8.91 11.43
C ILE A 72 -5.82 9.23 10.03
N ARG A 73 -4.99 9.81 9.16
CA ARG A 73 -5.35 10.14 7.77
C ARG A 73 -5.70 8.92 6.90
N LYS A 74 -5.25 7.72 7.28
CA LYS A 74 -5.44 6.48 6.53
C LYS A 74 -6.54 5.58 7.11
N LEU A 75 -7.09 5.93 8.28
CA LEU A 75 -8.17 5.18 8.90
C LEU A 75 -9.54 5.56 8.32
N PRO A 76 -10.52 4.63 8.33
CA PRO A 76 -11.86 4.84 7.80
C PRO A 76 -12.74 5.67 8.76
N LEU A 77 -12.34 6.90 9.05
CA LEU A 77 -13.01 7.77 10.05
C LEU A 77 -14.12 8.63 9.44
N ASP A 78 -14.12 8.81 8.12
CA ASP A 78 -15.13 9.56 7.40
C ASP A 78 -15.49 8.91 6.05
N LYS A 79 -16.49 9.50 5.39
CA LYS A 79 -17.05 8.96 4.14
C LYS A 79 -16.07 8.95 2.95
N THR A 80 -14.98 9.70 3.05
CA THR A 80 -13.98 9.81 1.97
C THR A 80 -13.34 8.47 1.68
N GLU A 81 -13.18 7.59 2.68
CA GLU A 81 -12.60 6.27 2.47
C GLU A 81 -13.47 5.38 1.56
N PHE A 82 -14.79 5.57 1.56
CA PHE A 82 -15.74 4.69 0.85
C PHE A 82 -16.10 5.14 -0.56
N ILE A 83 -15.59 6.30 -1.00
CA ILE A 83 -15.77 6.77 -2.38
C ILE A 83 -14.57 6.36 -3.24
N TYR A 84 -14.79 6.16 -4.54
CA TYR A 84 -13.79 5.63 -5.48
C TYR A 84 -12.48 6.42 -5.46
N ASN A 85 -12.57 7.75 -5.24
CA ASN A 85 -11.44 8.66 -5.28
C ASN A 85 -10.42 8.40 -4.15
N SER A 86 -10.79 7.66 -3.11
CA SER A 86 -9.85 7.32 -2.03
C SER A 86 -8.64 6.51 -2.53
N VAL A 87 -8.74 5.77 -3.65
CA VAL A 87 -7.61 4.99 -4.20
C VAL A 87 -6.41 5.86 -4.53
N TYR A 88 -6.61 7.11 -4.93
CA TYR A 88 -5.53 8.01 -5.35
C TYR A 88 -4.72 8.52 -4.15
N SER A 89 -5.27 8.39 -2.94
CA SER A 89 -4.53 8.66 -1.69
C SER A 89 -3.66 7.48 -1.22
N LYS A 90 -3.84 6.28 -1.83
CA LYS A 90 -3.14 5.06 -1.44
C LYS A 90 -1.79 4.96 -2.13
N THR A 91 -0.83 4.30 -1.48
CA THR A 91 0.53 4.18 -2.02
C THR A 91 0.65 3.24 -3.22
N GLY A 92 -0.31 2.32 -3.38
CA GLY A 92 -0.21 1.16 -4.28
C GLY A 92 0.68 0.03 -3.74
N GLY A 93 1.29 0.21 -2.56
CA GLY A 93 2.13 -0.82 -1.94
C GLY A 93 3.53 -0.96 -2.52
N VAL A 94 4.16 -2.10 -2.22
CA VAL A 94 5.57 -2.36 -2.59
C VAL A 94 5.78 -2.38 -4.10
N LEU A 95 4.80 -2.86 -4.88
CA LEU A 95 4.86 -2.89 -6.35
C LEU A 95 4.89 -1.49 -6.98
N ASN A 96 4.52 -0.46 -6.21
CA ASN A 96 4.48 0.93 -6.63
C ASN A 96 5.51 1.81 -5.90
N LEU A 97 6.48 1.21 -5.20
CA LEU A 97 7.41 1.94 -4.35
C LEU A 97 8.16 3.09 -5.05
N PHE A 98 8.46 2.93 -6.34
CA PHE A 98 9.17 3.96 -7.13
C PHE A 98 8.26 4.76 -8.06
N ASN A 99 6.96 4.46 -8.08
CA ASN A 99 6.01 5.22 -8.88
C ASN A 99 5.79 6.61 -8.25
N PRO A 100 5.60 7.65 -9.07
CA PRO A 100 5.17 8.95 -8.57
C PRO A 100 3.79 8.87 -7.91
N GLU A 101 3.38 9.96 -7.26
CA GLU A 101 2.01 10.13 -6.82
C GLU A 101 1.05 10.05 -8.02
N ILE A 102 -0.01 9.25 -7.89
CA ILE A 102 -0.98 9.01 -8.95
C ILE A 102 -2.20 9.87 -8.66
N LYS A 103 -2.62 10.68 -9.63
CA LYS A 103 -3.75 11.59 -9.51
C LYS A 103 -4.90 11.13 -10.41
N GLU A 104 -6.13 11.48 -10.04
CA GLU A 104 -7.33 11.15 -10.83
C GLU A 104 -7.26 11.71 -12.26
N ASP A 105 -6.66 12.90 -12.42
CA ASP A 105 -6.44 13.51 -13.74
C ASP A 105 -5.43 12.76 -14.62
N MET A 106 -4.74 11.75 -14.10
CA MET A 106 -3.89 10.86 -14.88
C MET A 106 -4.65 9.60 -15.36
N ASP A 107 -5.80 9.27 -14.76
CA ASP A 107 -6.52 8.02 -15.02
C ASP A 107 -7.37 8.10 -16.30
N GLU A 108 -6.72 7.90 -17.45
CA GLU A 108 -7.39 7.85 -18.75
C GLU A 108 -8.37 6.67 -18.88
N ILE A 109 -8.18 5.58 -18.13
CA ILE A 109 -9.11 4.44 -18.15
C ILE A 109 -10.46 4.88 -17.58
N LEU A 110 -10.46 5.50 -16.40
CA LEU A 110 -11.68 6.01 -15.79
C LEU A 110 -12.34 7.08 -16.67
N LYS A 111 -11.56 8.02 -17.19
CA LYS A 111 -12.08 9.09 -18.07
C LYS A 111 -12.76 8.52 -19.32
N ASN A 112 -12.16 7.51 -19.95
CA ASN A 112 -12.74 6.87 -21.13
C ASN A 112 -14.01 6.10 -20.77
N LEU A 113 -14.02 5.36 -19.65
CA LEU A 113 -15.23 4.67 -19.18
C LEU A 113 -16.38 5.64 -18.88
N ILE A 114 -16.08 6.81 -18.29
CA ILE A 114 -17.09 7.85 -18.02
C ILE A 114 -17.66 8.40 -19.34
N LYS A 115 -16.80 8.66 -20.33
CA LYS A 115 -17.23 9.12 -21.67
C LYS A 115 -18.12 8.09 -22.37
N ASP A 116 -17.76 6.81 -22.30
CA ASP A 116 -18.44 5.73 -23.02
C ASP A 116 -19.79 5.34 -22.40
N LYS A 117 -19.91 5.38 -21.07
CA LYS A 117 -21.10 4.88 -20.36
C LYS A 117 -22.21 5.92 -20.18
N CYS A 118 -21.89 7.20 -20.30
CA CYS A 118 -22.76 8.34 -19.93
C CYS A 118 -23.32 8.28 -18.48
N ASP A 119 -22.85 7.34 -17.66
CA ASP A 119 -23.26 7.09 -16.27
C ASP A 119 -21.99 6.83 -15.45
N LYS A 120 -21.67 7.77 -14.56
CA LYS A 120 -20.45 7.74 -13.75
C LYS A 120 -20.41 6.53 -12.83
N ASN A 121 -21.54 6.11 -12.27
CA ASN A 121 -21.58 5.00 -11.31
C ASN A 121 -21.31 3.67 -12.01
N LYS A 122 -21.87 3.48 -13.21
CA LYS A 122 -21.55 2.30 -14.04
C LYS A 122 -20.09 2.28 -14.49
N ALA A 123 -19.52 3.45 -14.78
CA ALA A 123 -18.10 3.55 -15.12
C ALA A 123 -17.20 3.14 -13.94
N ILE A 124 -17.50 3.61 -12.73
CA ILE A 124 -16.77 3.26 -11.50
C ILE A 124 -16.84 1.75 -11.20
N GLU A 125 -18.04 1.16 -11.32
CA GLU A 125 -18.24 -0.29 -11.11
C GLU A 125 -17.41 -1.17 -12.05
N GLN A 126 -17.21 -0.72 -13.28
CA GLN A 126 -16.33 -1.39 -14.22
C GLN A 126 -14.87 -1.10 -13.91
N TRP A 127 -14.53 0.17 -13.71
CA TRP A 127 -13.16 0.65 -13.47
C TRP A 127 -12.49 -0.04 -12.28
N LYS A 128 -13.20 -0.25 -11.17
CA LYS A 128 -12.61 -0.85 -9.96
C LYS A 128 -12.05 -2.25 -10.15
N LYS A 129 -12.45 -2.93 -11.24
CA LYS A 129 -12.05 -4.29 -11.63
C LYS A 129 -11.03 -4.32 -12.76
N VAL A 130 -10.68 -3.18 -13.34
CA VAL A 130 -9.73 -3.09 -14.45
C VAL A 130 -8.31 -2.97 -13.88
N LYS A 131 -7.39 -3.82 -14.36
CA LYS A 131 -5.97 -3.71 -14.00
C LYS A 131 -5.41 -2.42 -14.54
N SER A 132 -4.64 -1.71 -13.71
CA SER A 132 -4.06 -0.42 -14.05
C SER A 132 -2.55 -0.50 -14.11
N GLU A 133 -1.96 0.04 -15.17
CA GLU A 133 -0.51 0.21 -15.26
C GLU A 133 0.01 1.20 -14.23
N PHE A 134 -0.81 2.18 -13.80
CA PHE A 134 -0.45 3.11 -12.73
C PHE A 134 -0.14 2.38 -11.42
N TRP A 135 -0.90 1.32 -11.13
CA TRP A 135 -0.74 0.49 -9.94
C TRP A 135 -0.06 -0.85 -10.22
N SER A 136 0.88 -0.88 -11.18
CA SER A 136 1.70 -2.07 -11.47
C SER A 136 0.88 -3.35 -11.72
N GLY A 137 -0.28 -3.20 -12.37
CA GLY A 137 -1.19 -4.31 -12.70
C GLY A 137 -2.20 -4.67 -11.61
N LEU A 138 -2.22 -3.95 -10.47
CA LEU A 138 -3.30 -4.03 -9.49
C LEU A 138 -4.57 -3.35 -10.03
N THR A 139 -5.72 -3.85 -9.57
CA THR A 139 -7.03 -3.20 -9.79
C THR A 139 -7.28 -2.15 -8.70
N PRO A 140 -8.09 -1.10 -8.97
CA PRO A 140 -8.39 -0.09 -7.95
C PRO A 140 -8.99 -0.65 -6.66
N GLU A 141 -9.79 -1.72 -6.73
CA GLU A 141 -10.32 -2.38 -5.52
C GLU A 141 -9.20 -2.98 -4.64
N LEU A 142 -8.14 -3.52 -5.24
CA LEU A 142 -6.97 -4.04 -4.51
C LEU A 142 -6.06 -2.92 -4.01
N VAL A 143 -6.03 -1.78 -4.70
CA VAL A 143 -5.32 -0.57 -4.25
C VAL A 143 -6.03 0.01 -3.03
N TRP A 144 -7.36 0.13 -3.08
CA TRP A 144 -8.19 0.58 -1.97
C TRP A 144 -8.06 -0.33 -0.74
N ALA A 145 -8.10 -1.65 -0.94
CA ALA A 145 -7.96 -2.61 0.14
C ALA A 145 -6.66 -2.40 0.94
N GLY A 146 -5.56 -2.07 0.25
CA GLY A 146 -4.23 -1.96 0.84
C GLY A 146 -3.64 -3.33 1.20
N GLY A 147 -2.33 -3.36 1.46
CA GLY A 147 -1.63 -4.58 1.87
C GLY A 147 -1.85 -4.93 3.33
N GLY A 148 -1.25 -6.01 3.78
CA GLY A 148 -1.29 -6.45 5.18
C GLY A 148 0.07 -6.90 5.68
N LYS A 149 0.05 -7.86 6.61
CA LYS A 149 1.24 -8.39 7.25
C LYS A 149 2.21 -9.01 6.25
N VAL A 150 1.71 -9.77 5.28
CA VAL A 150 2.52 -10.49 4.29
C VAL A 150 3.18 -9.50 3.33
N GLU A 151 2.44 -8.52 2.81
CA GLU A 151 3.03 -7.46 1.98
C GLU A 151 4.07 -6.65 2.75
N ASN A 152 3.89 -6.42 4.06
CA ASN A 152 4.90 -5.76 4.89
C ASN A 152 6.18 -6.60 5.02
N LEU A 153 6.07 -7.93 5.17
CA LEU A 153 7.24 -8.81 5.16
C LEU A 153 7.96 -8.77 3.81
N LEU A 154 7.22 -8.77 2.71
CA LEU A 154 7.76 -8.65 1.36
C LEU A 154 8.43 -7.29 1.11
N LEU A 155 7.88 -6.20 1.66
CA LEU A 155 8.52 -4.88 1.62
C LEU A 155 9.87 -4.89 2.34
N VAL A 156 9.94 -5.52 3.51
CA VAL A 156 11.20 -5.65 4.28
C VAL A 156 12.21 -6.52 3.53
N ASP A 157 11.76 -7.65 2.96
CA ASP A 157 12.60 -8.51 2.12
C ASP A 157 13.16 -7.74 0.91
N PHE A 158 12.29 -7.05 0.16
CA PHE A 158 12.69 -6.27 -1.00
C PHE A 158 13.73 -5.20 -0.63
N ASN A 159 13.50 -4.44 0.44
CA ASN A 159 14.43 -3.40 0.87
C ASN A 159 15.81 -3.96 1.28
N LYS A 160 15.85 -5.16 1.88
CA LYS A 160 17.13 -5.84 2.17
C LYS A 160 17.84 -6.24 0.88
N GLN A 161 17.13 -6.87 -0.07
CA GLN A 161 17.71 -7.28 -1.35
C GLN A 161 18.21 -6.08 -2.16
N LEU A 162 17.41 -5.00 -2.21
CA LEU A 162 17.79 -3.75 -2.86
C LEU A 162 19.07 -3.18 -2.22
N THR A 163 19.13 -3.13 -0.89
CA THR A 163 20.32 -2.66 -0.17
C THR A 163 21.55 -3.45 -0.57
N LEU A 164 21.49 -4.79 -0.50
CA LEU A 164 22.61 -5.67 -0.86
C LEU A 164 23.08 -5.46 -2.31
N ILE A 165 22.15 -5.28 -3.25
CA ILE A 165 22.48 -5.07 -4.67
C ILE A 165 23.10 -3.69 -4.91
N MET A 166 22.70 -2.68 -4.13
CA MET A 166 23.05 -1.28 -4.36
C MET A 166 24.21 -0.76 -3.50
N GLU A 167 24.54 -1.41 -2.37
CA GLU A 167 25.44 -0.91 -1.31
C GLU A 167 26.84 -0.48 -1.78
N ASN A 168 27.29 -0.87 -2.97
CA ASN A 168 28.59 -0.47 -3.53
C ASN A 168 28.50 0.14 -4.94
N ARG A 169 27.29 0.45 -5.41
CA ARG A 169 27.10 1.07 -6.72
C ARG A 169 27.24 2.58 -6.63
N GLN A 170 27.94 3.17 -7.59
CA GLN A 170 27.98 4.62 -7.76
C GLN A 170 26.95 5.06 -8.79
N PHE A 171 26.19 6.09 -8.46
CA PHE A 171 25.19 6.68 -9.34
C PHE A 171 25.52 8.14 -9.60
N TYR A 172 25.59 8.53 -10.87
CA TYR A 172 25.88 9.91 -11.26
C TYR A 172 24.64 10.82 -11.17
N THR A 173 23.43 10.23 -11.16
CA THR A 173 22.17 10.98 -11.01
C THR A 173 21.16 10.21 -10.16
N LYS A 174 20.21 10.94 -9.55
CA LYS A 174 19.06 10.33 -8.87
C LYS A 174 18.21 9.47 -9.83
N GLY A 175 18.06 9.93 -11.08
CA GLY A 175 17.33 9.18 -12.12
C GLY A 175 17.95 7.80 -12.38
N SER A 176 19.28 7.73 -12.50
CA SER A 176 19.97 6.43 -12.67
C SER A 176 19.79 5.50 -11.46
N ALA A 177 19.78 6.04 -10.24
CA ALA A 177 19.52 5.24 -9.04
C ALA A 177 18.09 4.69 -9.01
N ILE A 178 17.10 5.50 -9.39
CA ILE A 178 15.69 5.11 -9.47
C ILE A 178 15.50 4.02 -10.54
N ILE A 179 16.05 4.20 -11.75
CA ILE A 179 15.91 3.21 -12.83
C ILE A 179 16.47 1.86 -12.39
N ALA A 180 17.68 1.84 -11.83
CA ALA A 180 18.28 0.60 -11.32
C ALA A 180 17.43 -0.04 -10.21
N ALA A 181 16.83 0.76 -9.32
CA ALA A 181 15.94 0.25 -8.28
C ALA A 181 14.64 -0.33 -8.85
N ILE A 182 14.07 0.29 -9.89
CA ILE A 182 12.91 -0.22 -10.61
C ILE A 182 13.24 -1.56 -11.27
N GLU A 183 14.39 -1.68 -11.94
CA GLU A 183 14.82 -2.96 -12.55
C GLU A 183 14.89 -4.08 -11.53
N VAL A 184 15.47 -3.81 -10.34
CA VAL A 184 15.51 -4.78 -9.24
C VAL A 184 14.09 -5.13 -8.77
N LEU A 185 13.19 -4.16 -8.61
CA LEU A 185 11.80 -4.43 -8.23
C LEU A 185 11.07 -5.30 -9.26
N ARG A 186 11.27 -5.03 -10.56
CA ARG A 186 10.62 -5.78 -11.64
C ARG A 186 11.13 -7.22 -11.75
N ALA A 187 12.41 -7.45 -11.47
CA ALA A 187 12.94 -8.81 -11.35
C ALA A 187 12.43 -9.50 -10.08
N TRP A 188 12.48 -8.80 -8.94
CA TRP A 188 12.07 -9.33 -7.64
C TRP A 188 10.60 -9.77 -7.63
N GLN A 189 9.69 -8.96 -8.17
CA GLN A 189 8.24 -9.19 -8.07
C GLN A 189 7.77 -10.45 -8.82
N VAL A 190 8.55 -10.95 -9.79
CA VAL A 190 8.25 -12.13 -10.61
C VAL A 190 9.12 -13.34 -10.27
N THR A 191 10.00 -13.23 -9.27
CA THR A 191 10.87 -14.32 -8.86
C THR A 191 10.14 -15.22 -7.85
N PRO A 192 9.91 -16.51 -8.15
CA PRO A 192 9.28 -17.44 -7.22
C PRO A 192 9.96 -17.51 -5.85
N ARG A 193 9.16 -17.70 -4.80
CA ARG A 193 9.61 -17.86 -3.41
C ARG A 193 9.30 -19.26 -2.91
N GLU A 194 10.32 -20.03 -2.57
CA GLU A 194 10.15 -21.42 -2.08
C GLU A 194 9.33 -21.44 -0.79
N GLU A 195 9.51 -20.43 0.07
CA GLU A 195 8.80 -20.28 1.34
C GLU A 195 7.30 -19.93 1.19
N PHE A 196 6.84 -19.66 -0.04
CA PHE A 196 5.44 -19.37 -0.38
C PHE A 196 4.92 -20.28 -1.49
N ASP A 197 5.21 -21.58 -1.43
CA ASP A 197 4.76 -22.58 -2.41
C ASP A 197 5.14 -22.24 -3.86
N ASN A 198 6.32 -21.62 -4.05
CA ASN A 198 6.82 -21.13 -5.34
C ASN A 198 5.97 -20.03 -5.98
N LYS A 199 5.10 -19.34 -5.22
CA LYS A 199 4.42 -18.14 -5.69
C LYS A 199 5.40 -16.98 -5.82
N THR A 200 5.13 -16.10 -6.77
CA THR A 200 5.85 -14.84 -6.92
C THR A 200 5.34 -13.81 -5.91
N PRO A 201 6.16 -12.82 -5.49
CA PRO A 201 5.70 -11.73 -4.62
C PRO A 201 4.44 -11.03 -5.15
N MET A 202 4.32 -10.84 -6.46
CA MET A 202 3.12 -10.24 -7.05
C MET A 202 1.86 -11.07 -6.79
N GLU A 203 1.93 -12.40 -6.93
CA GLU A 203 0.79 -13.29 -6.66
C GLU A 203 0.41 -13.26 -5.18
N ILE A 204 1.40 -13.33 -4.30
CA ILE A 204 1.21 -13.29 -2.84
C ILE A 204 0.52 -11.99 -2.42
N ILE A 205 0.97 -10.85 -2.95
CA ILE A 205 0.37 -9.53 -2.67
C ILE A 205 -1.07 -9.48 -3.16
N ILE A 206 -1.35 -9.99 -4.37
CA ILE A 206 -2.72 -10.02 -4.91
C ILE A 206 -3.64 -10.88 -4.06
N GLU A 207 -3.17 -12.04 -3.57
CA GLU A 207 -3.94 -12.92 -2.70
C GLU A 207 -4.26 -12.26 -1.36
N GLU A 208 -3.27 -11.70 -0.66
CA GLU A 208 -3.49 -11.01 0.62
C GLU A 208 -4.48 -9.85 0.45
N ARG A 209 -4.30 -9.02 -0.58
CA ARG A 209 -5.18 -7.88 -0.84
C ARG A 209 -6.62 -8.30 -1.15
N LYS A 210 -6.82 -9.44 -1.81
CA LYS A 210 -8.17 -10.00 -2.03
C LYS A 210 -8.83 -10.44 -0.73
N GLU A 211 -8.08 -11.07 0.16
CA GLU A 211 -8.60 -11.45 1.48
C GLU A 211 -8.99 -10.22 2.31
N ILE A 212 -8.13 -9.19 2.34
CA ILE A 212 -8.40 -7.93 3.03
C ILE A 212 -9.62 -7.25 2.42
N TYR A 213 -9.68 -7.16 1.08
CA TYR A 213 -10.81 -6.58 0.36
C TYR A 213 -12.13 -7.25 0.78
N ASN A 214 -12.21 -8.57 0.70
CA ASN A 214 -13.42 -9.31 1.04
C ASN A 214 -13.86 -9.05 2.49
N LYS A 215 -12.92 -9.07 3.45
CA LYS A 215 -13.21 -8.76 4.87
C LYS A 215 -13.75 -7.34 5.05
N LYS A 216 -13.14 -6.34 4.38
CA LYS A 216 -13.60 -4.94 4.44
C LYS A 216 -15.00 -4.80 3.89
N ILE A 217 -15.27 -5.40 2.73
CA ILE A 217 -16.59 -5.35 2.08
C ILE A 217 -17.66 -6.04 2.94
N GLU A 218 -17.37 -7.19 3.54
CA GLU A 218 -18.28 -7.86 4.46
C GLU A 218 -18.64 -6.97 5.66
N LEU A 219 -17.64 -6.32 6.27
CA LEU A 219 -17.87 -5.42 7.40
C LEU A 219 -18.69 -4.18 6.99
N ILE A 220 -18.33 -3.51 5.90
CA ILE A 220 -19.06 -2.35 5.35
C ILE A 220 -20.54 -2.69 5.11
N LYS A 221 -20.81 -3.84 4.47
CA LYS A 221 -22.17 -4.32 4.22
C LYS A 221 -22.92 -4.59 5.52
N SER A 222 -22.29 -5.24 6.49
CA SER A 222 -22.92 -5.53 7.80
C SER A 222 -23.31 -4.26 8.56
N MET A 223 -22.60 -3.15 8.31
CA MET A 223 -22.84 -1.85 8.93
C MET A 223 -23.75 -0.93 8.10
N ASN A 224 -24.27 -1.40 6.96
CA ASN A 224 -25.07 -0.62 6.00
C ASN A 224 -24.40 0.69 5.55
N ILE A 225 -23.10 0.65 5.30
CA ILE A 225 -22.34 1.80 4.80
C ILE A 225 -22.39 1.79 3.27
N GLU A 226 -22.75 2.93 2.68
CA GLU A 226 -22.67 3.13 1.23
C GLU A 226 -21.21 3.22 0.78
N SER A 227 -20.85 2.46 -0.25
CA SER A 227 -19.48 2.28 -0.73
C SER A 227 -19.46 2.10 -2.24
N ASP A 228 -18.49 2.72 -2.91
CA ASP A 228 -18.19 2.51 -4.32
C ASP A 228 -17.43 1.18 -4.57
N PHE A 229 -16.97 0.53 -3.49
CA PHE A 229 -16.25 -0.74 -3.49
C PHE A 229 -17.17 -1.88 -3.08
#